data_AF-A0A3C0UAL4-F1
#
_entry.id   AF-A0A3C0UAL4-F1
#
_cell.length_a   1.000
_cell.length_b   1.000
_cell.length_c   1.000
_cell.angle_alpha   90.00
_cell.angle_beta   90.00
_cell.angle_gamma   90.00
#
_symmetry.space_group_name_H-M   'P 1'
#
loop_
_entity.id
_entity.type
_entity.pdbx_description
1 polymer ?
#
loop_
_entity_poly.entity_id
_entity_poly.type
_entity_poly.pdbx_seq_one_letter_code
_entity_poly.pdbx_strand_id
1 'polypeptide(L)'
;MANYPASQPGSKRHTLSVLVENRPGVLARIAGLFARRAFNINSLSVSPTERPDISRVTVTAEVEEVPLEQIIKQLNKLLHVLKIVDLDPETTVERELVLIKVAADESNRSDVL
;
A
#
# COMPACT_ATOMS: atom_id res chain seq x y z
N MET A 1 -6.23 22.36 11.43
CA MET A 1 -6.08 21.03 10.80
C MET A 1 -4.92 20.34 11.49
N ALA A 2 -5.17 19.29 12.26
CA ALA A 2 -4.10 18.54 12.91
C ALA A 2 -3.24 17.90 11.82
N ASN A 3 -1.92 18.10 11.88
CA ASN A 3 -0.98 17.36 11.06
C ASN A 3 -1.24 15.86 11.28
N TYR A 4 -1.90 15.23 10.31
CA TYR A 4 -1.71 13.81 10.04
C TYR A 4 -0.20 13.56 10.06
N PRO A 5 0.35 12.45 10.58
CA PRO A 5 1.80 12.30 10.69
C PRO A 5 2.40 12.23 9.28
N ALA A 6 2.61 13.40 8.70
CA ALA A 6 3.25 13.64 7.44
C ALA A 6 4.72 13.37 7.74
N SER A 7 5.22 12.30 7.13
CA SER A 7 6.56 12.25 6.55
C SER A 7 7.63 12.91 7.41
N GLN A 8 8.35 12.11 8.21
CA GLN A 8 9.54 12.65 8.87
C GLN A 8 10.54 13.15 7.81
N PRO A 9 11.24 14.28 8.04
CA PRO A 9 12.25 14.77 7.10
C PRO A 9 13.28 13.67 6.80
N GLY A 10 13.33 13.20 5.54
CA GLY A 10 14.19 12.09 5.12
C GLY A 10 13.46 10.80 4.71
N SER A 11 12.15 10.67 4.98
CA SER A 11 11.34 9.54 4.50
C SER A 11 11.03 9.66 3.00
N LYS A 12 11.19 8.57 2.25
CA LYS A 12 10.73 8.46 0.86
C LYS A 12 9.47 7.59 0.79
N ARG A 13 8.63 7.85 -0.21
CA ARG A 13 7.47 7.01 -0.51
C ARG A 13 7.93 5.76 -1.27
N HIS A 14 7.66 4.59 -0.72
CA HIS A 14 7.95 3.29 -1.34
C HIS A 14 6.65 2.56 -1.67
N THR A 15 6.60 1.95 -2.85
CA THR A 15 5.46 1.16 -3.30
C THR A 15 5.90 -0.30 -3.46
N LEU A 16 5.49 -1.16 -2.54
CA LEU A 16 5.81 -2.58 -2.55
C LEU A 16 4.71 -3.38 -3.25
N SER A 17 5.06 -4.14 -4.28
CA SER A 17 4.20 -5.16 -4.88
C SER A 17 4.60 -6.55 -4.36
N VAL A 18 3.72 -7.16 -3.58
CA VAL A 18 3.92 -8.47 -2.96
C VAL A 18 2.98 -9.50 -3.58
N LEU A 19 3.53 -10.55 -4.19
CA LEU A 19 2.78 -11.72 -4.63
C LEU A 19 2.69 -12.73 -3.49
N VAL A 20 1.48 -13.20 -3.21
CA VAL A 20 1.21 -14.07 -2.05
C VAL A 20 0.24 -15.18 -2.41
N GLU A 21 0.27 -16.28 -1.67
CA GLU A 21 -0.80 -17.28 -1.75
C GLU A 21 -2.13 -16.67 -1.27
N ASN A 22 -3.20 -16.90 -2.04
CA ASN A 22 -4.54 -16.44 -1.71
C ASN A 22 -5.19 -17.34 -0.65
N ARG A 23 -4.72 -17.23 0.61
CA ARG A 23 -5.19 -18.02 1.75
C ARG A 23 -5.64 -17.14 2.92
N PRO A 24 -6.61 -17.62 3.73
CA PRO A 24 -7.02 -16.91 4.93
C PRO A 24 -5.84 -16.55 5.86
N GLY A 25 -5.87 -15.33 6.39
CA GLY A 25 -4.87 -14.83 7.33
C GLY A 25 -3.53 -14.39 6.73
N VAL A 26 -3.30 -14.55 5.43
CA VAL A 26 -2.07 -14.05 4.78
C VAL A 26 -2.02 -12.52 4.79
N LEU A 27 -3.11 -11.85 4.39
CA LEU A 27 -3.21 -10.39 4.44
C LEU A 27 -3.02 -9.85 5.87
N ALA A 28 -3.65 -10.48 6.86
CA ALA A 28 -3.54 -10.06 8.26
C ALA A 28 -2.11 -10.18 8.80
N ARG A 29 -1.36 -11.22 8.38
CA ARG A 29 0.07 -11.37 8.74
C ARG A 29 0.92 -10.26 8.13
N ILE A 30 0.65 -9.88 6.88
CA ILE A 30 1.36 -8.80 6.19
C ILE A 30 1.06 -7.47 6.90
N ALA A 31 -0.21 -7.09 7.04
CA ALA A 31 -0.59 -5.86 7.74
C ALA A 31 -0.06 -5.80 9.18
N GLY A 32 -0.09 -6.93 9.90
CA GLY A 32 0.44 -7.04 11.25
C GLY A 32 1.96 -6.83 11.32
N LEU A 33 2.72 -7.17 10.28
CA LEU A 33 4.16 -6.92 10.21
C LEU A 33 4.47 -5.42 10.12
N PHE A 34 3.73 -4.67 9.30
CA PHE A 34 3.84 -3.21 9.23
C PHE A 34 3.46 -2.57 10.57
N ALA A 35 2.34 -2.99 11.16
CA ALA A 35 1.86 -2.45 12.44
C ALA A 35 2.86 -2.69 13.59
N ARG A 36 3.42 -3.90 13.72
CA ARG A 36 4.39 -4.25 14.79
C ARG A 36 5.68 -3.44 14.74
N ARG A 37 6.03 -2.90 13.58
CA ARG A 37 7.23 -2.09 13.38
C ARG A 37 6.94 -0.59 13.38
N ALA A 38 5.70 -0.21 13.71
CA ALA A 38 5.22 1.17 13.70
C ALA A 38 5.41 1.88 12.35
N PHE A 39 5.33 1.12 11.24
CA PHE A 39 5.30 1.72 9.91
C PHE A 39 3.88 2.11 9.55
N ASN A 40 3.72 3.37 9.16
CA ASN A 40 2.45 3.85 8.66
C ASN A 40 2.24 3.32 7.24
N ILE A 41 1.05 2.77 6.97
CA ILE A 41 0.63 2.39 5.62
C ILE A 41 -0.15 3.57 5.06
N ASN A 42 0.32 4.15 3.94
CA ASN A 42 -0.39 5.22 3.24
C ASN A 42 -1.56 4.65 2.44
N SER A 43 -1.32 3.57 1.68
CA SER A 43 -2.36 2.86 0.96
C SER A 43 -2.07 1.36 0.92
N LEU A 44 -3.15 0.57 0.86
CA LEU A 44 -3.08 -0.88 0.70
C LEU A 44 -4.21 -1.32 -0.22
N SER A 45 -3.85 -2.08 -1.25
CA SER A 45 -4.81 -2.78 -2.10
C SER A 45 -4.43 -4.25 -2.21
N VAL A 46 -5.44 -5.10 -2.32
CA VAL A 46 -5.26 -6.55 -2.51
C VAL A 46 -6.29 -7.05 -3.50
N SER A 47 -5.85 -7.86 -4.45
CA SER A 47 -6.73 -8.53 -5.40
C SER A 47 -6.12 -9.85 -5.87
N PRO A 48 -6.94 -10.84 -6.26
CA PRO A 48 -6.46 -12.03 -6.97
C PRO A 48 -5.78 -11.63 -8.29
N THR A 49 -4.79 -12.39 -8.73
CA THR A 49 -4.19 -12.21 -10.06
C THR A 49 -4.95 -13.04 -11.10
N GLU A 50 -4.40 -13.15 -12.32
CA GLU A 50 -4.86 -14.10 -13.34
C GLU A 50 -4.86 -15.56 -12.85
N ARG A 51 -4.08 -15.84 -11.80
CA ARG A 51 -4.03 -17.10 -11.08
C ARG A 51 -4.81 -16.94 -9.76
N PRO A 52 -5.96 -17.61 -9.58
CA PRO A 52 -6.84 -17.39 -8.42
C PRO A 52 -6.25 -17.86 -7.09
N ASP A 53 -5.24 -18.73 -7.13
CA ASP A 53 -4.44 -19.17 -5.98
C ASP A 53 -3.41 -18.12 -5.52
N ILE A 54 -3.22 -17.04 -6.29
CA ILE A 54 -2.27 -15.96 -6.02
C ILE A 54 -3.01 -14.63 -5.93
N SER A 55 -2.65 -13.84 -4.92
CA SER A 55 -3.08 -12.45 -4.80
C SER A 55 -1.88 -11.52 -4.89
N ARG A 56 -2.10 -10.34 -5.47
CA ARG A 56 -1.16 -9.22 -5.40
C ARG A 56 -1.61 -8.27 -4.31
N VAL A 57 -0.73 -8.00 -3.36
CA VAL A 57 -0.87 -6.94 -2.38
C VAL A 57 0.04 -5.79 -2.81
N THR A 58 -0.52 -4.61 -3.01
CA THR A 58 0.24 -3.37 -3.24
C THR A 58 0.15 -2.52 -1.99
N VAL A 59 1.30 -2.21 -1.38
CA VAL A 59 1.39 -1.40 -0.17
C VAL A 59 2.27 -0.20 -0.43
N THR A 60 1.76 0.99 -0.15
CA THR A 60 2.53 2.23 -0.20
C THR A 60 2.81 2.71 1.22
N ALA A 61 4.06 3.01 1.54
CA ALA A 61 4.49 3.48 2.86
C ALA A 61 5.58 4.55 2.73
N GLU A 62 5.54 5.56 3.59
CA GLU A 62 6.62 6.54 3.75
C GLU A 62 7.60 6.07 4.82
N VAL A 63 8.80 5.71 4.40
CA VAL A 63 9.86 5.19 5.28
C VAL A 63 11.23 5.66 4.82
N GLU A 64 12.21 5.67 5.71
CA GLU A 64 13.62 5.78 5.32
C GLU A 64 14.09 4.46 4.67
N GLU A 65 15.18 4.50 3.89
CA GLU A 65 15.70 3.34 3.14
C GLU A 65 16.08 2.16 4.06
N VAL A 66 16.73 2.43 5.19
CA VAL A 66 17.19 1.37 6.12
C VAL A 66 16.01 0.59 6.74
N PRO A 67 14.94 1.24 7.24
CA PRO A 67 13.72 0.57 7.65
C PRO A 67 13.04 -0.28 6.56
N LEU A 68 13.04 0.15 5.30
CA LEU A 68 12.39 -0.57 4.20
C LEU A 68 13.02 -1.94 3.95
N GLU A 69 14.35 -2.02 3.89
CA GLU A 69 15.03 -3.30 3.69
C GLU A 69 14.66 -4.32 4.77
N GLN A 70 14.46 -3.85 6.01
CA GLN A 70 14.05 -4.72 7.11
C GLN A 70 12.65 -5.27 6.87
N ILE A 71 11.71 -4.45 6.39
CA ILE A 71 10.35 -4.88 6.04
C ILE A 71 10.44 -5.98 4.97
N ILE A 72 11.17 -5.74 3.88
CA ILE A 72 11.35 -6.70 2.79
C ILE A 72 11.96 -8.01 3.32
N LYS A 73 12.99 -7.94 4.17
CA LYS A 73 13.61 -9.13 4.78
C LYS A 73 12.64 -9.90 5.68
N GLN A 74 11.73 -9.23 6.40
CA GLN A 74 10.75 -9.91 7.25
C GLN A 74 9.59 -10.49 6.43
N LEU A 75 9.12 -9.80 5.40
CA LEU A 75 8.09 -10.31 4.49
C LEU A 75 8.58 -11.57 3.77
N ASN A 76 9.85 -11.62 3.35
CA ASN A 76 10.46 -12.82 2.74
C ASN A 76 10.48 -14.05 3.67
N LYS A 77 10.36 -13.88 5.00
CA LYS A 77 10.29 -14.99 5.95
C LYS A 77 8.88 -15.58 6.09
N LEU A 78 7.87 -14.92 5.55
CA LEU A 78 6.51 -15.43 5.57
C LEU A 78 6.36 -16.52 4.50
N LEU A 79 5.96 -17.72 4.93
CA LEU A 79 5.81 -18.89 4.06
C LEU A 79 4.95 -18.62 2.82
N HIS A 80 3.90 -17.80 2.97
CA HIS A 80 2.92 -17.53 1.92
C HIS A 80 3.30 -16.37 0.99
N VAL A 81 4.49 -15.78 1.16
CA VAL A 81 5.00 -14.72 0.28
C VAL A 81 5.83 -15.36 -0.83
N LEU A 82 5.43 -15.12 -2.08
CA LEU A 82 6.03 -15.71 -3.27
C LEU A 82 7.09 -14.80 -3.89
N LYS A 83 6.82 -13.49 -3.93
CA LYS A 83 7.73 -12.49 -4.50
C LYS A 83 7.44 -11.12 -3.92
N ILE A 84 8.49 -10.32 -3.72
CA ILE A 84 8.40 -8.91 -3.33
C ILE A 84 9.16 -8.10 -4.37
N VAL A 85 8.57 -6.98 -4.79
CA VAL A 85 9.20 -6.00 -5.67
C VAL A 85 8.99 -4.62 -5.07
N ASP A 86 10.08 -3.88 -4.84
CA ASP A 86 10.00 -2.44 -4.62
C ASP A 86 9.91 -1.75 -5.98
N LEU A 87 8.83 -1.02 -6.20
CA LEU A 87 8.51 -0.42 -7.49
C LEU A 87 9.16 0.95 -7.57
N ASP A 88 10.05 1.11 -8.55
CA ASP A 88 10.71 2.38 -8.83
C ASP A 88 9.68 3.38 -9.41
N PRO A 89 9.48 4.54 -8.76
CA PRO A 89 8.51 5.54 -9.19
C PRO A 89 8.80 6.12 -10.59
N GLU A 90 10.04 6.11 -11.06
CA GLU A 90 10.42 6.67 -12.37
C GLU A 90 10.07 5.73 -13.53
N THR A 91 9.92 4.44 -13.26
CA THR A 91 9.71 3.40 -14.29
C THR A 91 8.38 2.66 -14.14
N THR A 92 7.61 2.96 -13.08
CA THR A 92 6.35 2.29 -12.77
C THR A 92 5.15 3.19 -13.05
N VAL A 93 4.10 2.61 -13.64
CA VAL A 93 2.79 3.27 -13.76
C VAL A 93 1.94 2.93 -12.52
N GLU A 94 1.60 3.95 -11.73
CA GLU A 94 0.71 3.86 -10.57
C GLU A 94 -0.68 4.46 -10.92
N ARG A 95 -1.76 3.81 -10.45
CA ARG A 95 -3.13 4.34 -10.56
C ARG A 95 -3.90 4.05 -9.28
N GLU A 96 -4.69 5.03 -8.86
CA GLU A 96 -5.64 4.89 -7.77
C GLU A 96 -7.06 5.26 -8.25
N LEU A 97 -8.07 4.65 -7.65
CA LEU A 97 -9.47 4.95 -7.89
C LEU A 97 -10.05 5.60 -6.64
N VAL A 98 -10.69 6.76 -6.81
CA VAL A 98 -11.33 7.48 -5.71
C VAL A 98 -12.79 7.74 -6.06
N LEU A 99 -13.67 7.51 -5.09
CA LEU A 99 -15.07 7.94 -5.14
C LEU A 99 -15.25 9.11 -4.18
N ILE A 100 -15.61 10.28 -4.71
CA ILE A 100 -15.74 11.51 -3.93
C ILE A 100 -17.21 11.88 -3.84
N LYS A 101 -17.71 12.05 -2.61
CA LYS A 101 -19.04 12.63 -2.35
C LYS A 101 -18.90 14.14 -2.25
N VAL A 102 -19.54 14.86 -3.16
CA VAL A 102 -19.55 16.32 -3.18
C VAL A 102 -20.94 16.81 -2.74
N ALA A 103 -20.97 17.79 -1.83
CA ALA A 103 -22.21 18.47 -1.48
C ALA A 103 -22.61 19.36 -2.66
N ALA A 104 -23.79 19.13 -3.22
CA ALA A 104 -24.30 19.88 -4.37
C ALA A 104 -25.72 20.39 -4.09
N ASP A 105 -25.92 21.70 -4.24
CA ASP A 105 -27.20 22.38 -4.20
C ASP A 105 -27.51 23.01 -5.56
N GLU A 106 -28.66 23.67 -5.69
CA GLU A 106 -29.10 24.26 -6.96
C GLU A 106 -28.11 25.29 -7.53
N SER A 107 -27.32 25.95 -6.67
CA SER A 107 -26.39 27.00 -7.07
C SER A 107 -25.05 26.49 -7.62
N ASN A 108 -24.63 25.27 -7.25
CA ASN A 108 -23.32 24.73 -7.62
C ASN A 108 -23.38 23.38 -8.38
N ARG A 109 -24.56 22.81 -8.57
CA ARG A 109 -24.74 21.49 -9.21
C ARG A 109 -24.16 21.42 -10.63
N SER A 110 -24.20 22.51 -11.39
CA SER A 110 -23.61 22.59 -12.74
C SER A 110 -22.09 22.49 -12.74
N ASP A 111 -21.44 22.96 -11.69
CA ASP A 111 -19.96 22.97 -11.60
C ASP A 111 -19.42 21.61 -11.10
N VAL A 112 -20.28 20.82 -10.45
CA VAL A 112 -19.96 19.49 -9.90
C VAL A 112 -20.12 18.36 -10.94
N LEU A 113 -20.92 18.58 -11.99
CA LEU A 113 -21.17 17.61 -13.08
C LEU A 113 -20.14 17.75 -14.21
#